data_AF-A0A355WF88-F1
#
_entry.id   AF-A0A355WF88-F1
#
_cell.length_a   1.000
_cell.length_b   1.000
_cell.length_c   1.000
_cell.angle_alpha   90.00
_cell.angle_beta   90.00
_cell.angle_gamma   90.00
#
_symmetry.space_group_name_H-M   'P 1'
#
loop_
_entity.id
_entity.type
_entity.pdbx_description
1 polymer ?
#
loop_
_entity_poly.entity_id
_entity_poly.type
_entity_poly.pdbx_seq_one_letter_code
_entity_poly.pdbx_strand_id
1 'polypeptide(L)'
;MRLAALPLLVMLSACASLDTAADTATRNSAKTAINAVLDARLPGVNAAPITDCVIDNATRGEILVFASAAVTGVTQSTVSSVVEITRRTPTLLCITKAGLGPVTL
;
A
#
# COMPACT_ATOMS: atom_id res chain seq x y z
N MET A 1 -39.69 -11.90 28.55
CA MET A 1 -38.90 -12.45 27.41
C MET A 1 -38.50 -11.28 26.53
N ARG A 2 -37.20 -11.01 26.35
CA ARG A 2 -36.53 -9.95 25.54
C ARG A 2 -35.58 -9.16 26.43
N LEU A 3 -34.28 -9.49 26.36
CA LEU A 3 -33.13 -8.62 26.68
C LEU A 3 -31.77 -9.37 26.59
N ALA A 4 -31.73 -10.63 26.14
CA ALA A 4 -30.49 -11.40 25.97
C ALA A 4 -29.83 -11.26 24.57
N ALA A 5 -29.92 -10.10 23.92
CA ALA A 5 -29.36 -9.89 22.57
C ALA A 5 -28.23 -8.83 22.51
N LEU A 6 -27.86 -8.23 23.65
CA LEU A 6 -26.94 -7.09 23.68
C LEU A 6 -25.41 -7.43 23.61
N PRO A 7 -24.89 -8.62 23.97
CA PRO A 7 -23.44 -8.82 23.99
C PRO A 7 -22.84 -9.14 22.62
N LEU A 8 -23.65 -9.47 21.61
CA LEU A 8 -23.15 -9.88 20.29
C LEU A 8 -22.71 -8.70 19.40
N LEU A 9 -23.28 -7.51 19.61
CA LEU A 9 -22.98 -6.31 18.82
C LEU A 9 -21.61 -5.70 19.14
N VAL A 10 -21.07 -5.92 20.34
CA VAL A 10 -19.77 -5.36 20.77
C VAL A 10 -18.59 -6.17 20.22
N MET A 11 -18.78 -7.46 19.93
CA MET A 11 -17.71 -8.30 19.36
C MET A 11 -17.43 -8.00 17.88
N LEU A 12 -18.42 -7.49 17.14
CA LEU A 12 -18.27 -7.25 15.70
C LEU A 12 -17.47 -5.97 15.39
N SER A 13 -17.55 -4.95 16.24
CA SER A 13 -16.77 -3.70 16.08
C SER A 13 -15.26 -3.89 16.36
N ALA A 14 -14.90 -4.90 17.15
CA ALA A 14 -13.51 -5.29 17.37
C ALA A 14 -12.87 -5.89 16.11
N CYS A 15 -13.56 -6.78 15.39
CA CYS A 15 -13.01 -7.33 14.13
C CYS A 15 -12.76 -6.26 13.06
N ALA A 16 -13.66 -5.26 12.94
CA ALA A 16 -13.48 -4.18 11.96
C ALA A 16 -12.26 -3.28 12.26
N SER A 17 -11.94 -3.09 13.54
CA SER A 17 -10.77 -2.29 13.95
C SER A 17 -9.46 -3.08 13.84
N LEU A 18 -9.48 -4.39 14.07
CA LEU A 18 -8.31 -5.24 13.82
C LEU A 18 -7.98 -5.34 12.32
N ASP A 19 -8.98 -5.43 11.45
CA ASP A 19 -8.76 -5.52 9.99
C ASP A 19 -8.06 -4.28 9.44
N THR A 20 -8.48 -3.09 9.89
CA THR A 20 -7.87 -1.81 9.45
C THR A 20 -6.44 -1.63 9.96
N ALA A 21 -6.15 -2.05 11.19
CA ALA A 21 -4.79 -2.04 11.73
C ALA A 21 -3.87 -3.00 10.98
N ALA A 22 -4.35 -4.22 10.68
CA ALA A 22 -3.61 -5.21 9.90
C ALA A 22 -3.36 -4.74 8.46
N ASP A 23 -4.35 -4.13 7.81
CA ASP A 23 -4.20 -3.56 6.46
C ASP A 23 -3.13 -2.46 6.46
N THR A 24 -3.17 -1.56 7.44
CA THR A 24 -2.18 -0.48 7.57
C THR A 24 -0.76 -1.03 7.77
N ALA A 25 -0.59 -2.02 8.65
CA ALA A 25 0.70 -2.67 8.88
C ALA A 25 1.22 -3.36 7.61
N THR A 26 0.33 -4.03 6.87
CA THR A 26 0.67 -4.69 5.61
C THR A 26 1.10 -3.67 4.56
N ARG A 27 0.37 -2.56 4.40
CA ARG A 27 0.74 -1.46 3.50
C ARG A 27 2.08 -0.85 3.87
N ASN A 28 2.32 -0.59 5.15
CA ASN A 28 3.61 -0.05 5.61
C ASN A 28 4.78 -1.00 5.29
N SER A 29 4.57 -2.30 5.48
CA SER A 29 5.57 -3.31 5.10
C SER A 29 5.81 -3.30 3.59
N ALA A 30 4.75 -3.26 2.79
CA ALA A 30 4.84 -3.16 1.34
C ALA A 30 5.59 -1.90 0.87
N LYS A 31 5.37 -0.75 1.52
CA LYS A 31 6.10 0.50 1.25
C LYS A 31 7.61 0.31 1.38
N THR A 32 8.08 -0.42 2.39
CA THR A 32 9.51 -0.70 2.58
C THR A 32 10.12 -1.44 1.37
N ALA A 33 9.45 -2.48 0.86
CA ALA A 33 9.93 -3.22 -0.30
C ALA A 33 9.91 -2.36 -1.58
N ILE A 34 8.85 -1.58 -1.79
CA ILE A 34 8.71 -0.73 -2.97
C ILE A 34 9.74 0.41 -2.93
N ASN A 35 9.96 1.04 -1.78
CA ASN A 35 11.02 2.04 -1.61
C ASN A 35 12.38 1.45 -1.96
N ALA A 36 12.71 0.24 -1.49
CA ALA A 36 13.97 -0.41 -1.84
C ALA A 36 14.12 -0.65 -3.37
N VAL A 37 13.04 -1.00 -4.06
CA VAL A 37 13.04 -1.08 -5.55
C VAL A 37 13.33 0.29 -6.16
N LEU A 38 12.66 1.34 -5.69
CA LEU A 38 12.78 2.67 -6.26
C LEU A 38 14.13 3.31 -5.94
N ASP A 39 14.66 3.15 -4.73
CA ASP A 39 15.99 3.65 -4.34
C ASP A 39 17.09 3.03 -5.20
N ALA A 40 16.96 1.75 -5.56
CA ALA A 40 17.90 1.06 -6.45
C ALA A 40 17.81 1.53 -7.91
N ARG A 41 16.74 2.23 -8.31
CA ARG A 41 16.50 2.67 -9.70
C ARG A 41 16.57 4.18 -9.88
N LEU A 42 16.22 4.93 -8.84
CA LEU A 42 16.10 6.37 -8.77
C LEU A 42 16.88 6.90 -7.55
N PRO A 43 18.19 6.64 -7.46
CA PRO A 43 18.97 7.03 -6.29
C PRO A 43 18.94 8.55 -6.11
N GLY A 44 18.69 9.01 -4.89
CA GLY A 44 18.64 10.42 -4.53
C GLY A 44 17.32 11.14 -4.87
N VAL A 45 16.32 10.44 -5.41
CA VAL A 45 14.98 10.97 -5.63
C VAL A 45 14.09 10.62 -4.44
N ASN A 46 13.25 11.55 -3.99
CA ASN A 46 12.21 11.22 -3.01
C ASN A 46 11.16 10.30 -3.66
N ALA A 47 11.28 9.00 -3.42
CA ALA A 47 10.40 7.98 -3.97
C ALA A 47 9.04 7.90 -3.25
N ALA A 48 8.87 8.53 -2.09
CA ALA A 48 7.65 8.40 -1.28
C ALA A 48 6.34 8.69 -2.06
N PRO A 49 6.24 9.75 -2.89
CA PRO A 49 5.04 10.00 -3.68
C PRO A 49 4.73 8.88 -4.69
N ILE A 50 5.76 8.26 -5.26
CA ILE A 50 5.60 7.14 -6.21
C ILE A 50 5.15 5.90 -5.45
N THR A 51 5.79 5.59 -4.33
CA THR A 51 5.46 4.46 -3.47
C THR A 51 4.02 4.51 -3.00
N ASP A 52 3.54 5.68 -2.55
CA ASP A 52 2.16 5.86 -2.10
C ASP A 52 1.17 5.62 -3.26
N CYS A 53 1.43 6.19 -4.44
CA CYS A 53 0.59 5.95 -5.62
C CYS A 53 0.55 4.48 -6.06
N VAL A 54 1.68 3.76 -5.97
CA VAL A 54 1.73 2.32 -6.28
C VAL A 54 0.92 1.52 -5.27
N ILE A 55 1.04 1.80 -3.98
CA ILE A 55 0.28 1.12 -2.90
C ILE A 55 -1.23 1.37 -3.03
N ASP A 56 -1.63 2.58 -3.41
CA ASP A 56 -3.05 2.95 -3.53
C ASP A 56 -3.73 2.32 -4.76
N ASN A 57 -2.95 1.99 -5.79
CA ASN A 57 -3.44 1.38 -7.04
C ASN A 57 -3.08 -0.11 -7.19
N ALA A 58 -2.49 -0.69 -6.15
CA ALA A 58 -2.23 -2.12 -6.04
C ALA A 58 -3.47 -2.86 -5.54
N THR A 59 -3.65 -4.09 -6.01
CA THR A 59 -4.63 -5.03 -5.46
C THR A 59 -4.15 -5.54 -4.09
N ARG A 60 -5.07 -6.06 -3.27
CA ARG A 60 -4.72 -6.66 -1.96
C ARG A 60 -3.67 -7.78 -2.09
N GLY A 61 -3.77 -8.59 -3.14
CA GLY A 61 -2.80 -9.67 -3.42
C GLY A 61 -1.40 -9.12 -3.70
N GLU A 62 -1.30 -8.07 -4.51
CA GLU A 62 -0.01 -7.41 -4.81
C GLU A 62 0.60 -6.78 -3.56
N ILE A 63 -0.22 -6.13 -2.72
CA ILE A 63 0.24 -5.55 -1.45
C ILE A 63 0.82 -6.64 -0.54
N LEU A 64 0.18 -7.81 -0.43
CA LEU A 64 0.71 -8.92 0.37
C LEU A 64 2.04 -9.45 -0.18
N VAL A 65 2.17 -9.54 -1.51
CA VAL A 65 3.44 -9.92 -2.15
C VAL A 65 4.54 -8.92 -1.80
N PHE A 66 4.28 -7.61 -1.91
CA PHE A 66 5.26 -6.58 -1.54
C PHE A 66 5.59 -6.60 -0.05
N ALA A 67 4.59 -6.77 0.83
CA ALA A 67 4.80 -6.88 2.26
C ALA A 67 5.70 -8.08 2.61
N SER A 68 5.50 -9.23 1.95
CA SER A 68 6.37 -10.39 2.13
C SER A 68 7.81 -10.11 1.67
N ALA A 69 7.97 -9.41 0.54
CA ALA A 69 9.28 -9.04 0.00
C ALA A 69 10.07 -8.08 0.89
N ALA A 70 9.40 -7.35 1.79
CA ALA A 70 10.08 -6.52 2.79
C ALA A 70 10.87 -7.36 3.81
N VAL A 71 10.49 -8.61 4.02
CA VAL A 71 11.15 -9.54 4.95
C VAL A 71 12.05 -10.52 4.21
N THR A 72 11.59 -11.06 3.08
CA THR A 72 12.32 -12.07 2.32
C THR A 72 13.32 -11.49 1.32
N GLY A 73 13.24 -10.18 1.07
CA GLY A 73 14.07 -9.46 0.11
C GLY A 73 13.35 -9.20 -1.22
N VAL A 74 13.75 -8.10 -1.86
CA VAL A 74 13.26 -7.71 -3.19
C VAL A 74 13.89 -8.58 -4.26
N THR A 75 13.07 -9.08 -5.19
CA THR A 75 13.53 -9.87 -6.33
C THR A 75 13.14 -9.21 -7.65
N GLN A 76 13.55 -9.81 -8.78
CA GLN A 76 13.17 -9.29 -10.10
C GLN A 76 11.65 -9.31 -10.33
N SER A 77 10.91 -10.25 -9.75
CA SER A 77 9.45 -10.26 -9.85
C SER A 77 8.84 -9.07 -9.10
N THR A 78 9.37 -8.73 -7.93
CA THR A 78 8.97 -7.53 -7.16
C THR A 78 9.15 -6.27 -7.99
N VAL A 79 10.31 -6.11 -8.65
CA VAL A 79 10.59 -4.98 -9.53
C VAL A 79 9.59 -4.93 -10.69
N SER A 80 9.36 -6.06 -11.37
CA SER A 80 8.42 -6.13 -12.50
C SER A 80 7.00 -5.75 -12.08
N SER A 81 6.53 -6.22 -10.92
CA SER A 81 5.22 -5.85 -10.39
C SER A 81 5.10 -4.36 -10.07
N VAL A 82 6.12 -3.74 -9.46
CA VAL A 82 6.13 -2.28 -9.23
C VAL A 82 6.02 -1.52 -10.55
N VAL A 83 6.79 -1.93 -11.57
CA VAL A 83 6.74 -1.30 -12.90
C VAL A 83 5.38 -1.49 -13.57
N GLU A 84 4.79 -2.68 -13.48
CA GLU A 84 3.47 -2.97 -14.04
C GLU A 84 2.39 -2.10 -13.41
N ILE A 85 2.37 -1.99 -12.07
CA ILE A 85 1.41 -1.15 -11.35
C ILE A 85 1.62 0.32 -11.69
N THR A 86 2.88 0.76 -11.81
CA THR A 86 3.23 2.13 -12.20
C THR A 86 2.68 2.49 -13.57
N ARG A 87 2.61 1.53 -14.51
CA ARG A 87 2.08 1.74 -15.87
C ARG A 87 0.56 1.79 -15.94
N ARG A 88 -0.16 1.46 -14.87
CA ARG A 88 -1.62 1.60 -14.84
C ARG A 88 -1.99 3.08 -14.92
N THR A 89 -2.98 3.40 -15.74
CA THR A 89 -3.48 4.77 -15.91
C THR A 89 -3.74 5.51 -14.59
N PRO A 90 -4.47 4.95 -13.61
CA PRO A 90 -4.71 5.68 -12.35
C PRO A 90 -3.42 5.93 -11.54
N THR A 91 -2.44 5.02 -11.60
CA THR A 91 -1.13 5.20 -10.94
C THR A 91 -0.32 6.32 -11.59
N LEU A 92 -0.26 6.36 -12.92
CA LEU A 92 0.42 7.45 -13.65
C LEU A 92 -0.17 8.82 -13.33
N LEU A 93 -1.50 8.91 -13.27
CA LEU A 93 -2.20 10.14 -12.91
C LEU A 93 -1.90 10.55 -11.46
N CYS A 94 -1.88 9.59 -10.53
CA CYS A 94 -1.50 9.83 -9.14
C CYS A 94 -0.07 10.37 -9.03
N ILE A 95 0.90 9.73 -9.68
CA ILE A 95 2.32 10.13 -9.66
C ILE A 95 2.47 11.54 -10.24
N THR A 96 1.81 11.81 -11.36
CA THR A 96 1.84 13.13 -11.99
C THR A 96 1.29 14.18 -11.04
N LYS A 97 0.12 13.93 -10.43
CA LYS A 97 -0.50 14.83 -9.45
C LYS A 97 0.41 15.07 -8.23
N ALA A 98 1.04 14.02 -7.73
CA ALA A 98 1.92 14.11 -6.56
C ALA A 98 3.23 14.86 -6.88
N GLY A 99 3.75 14.71 -8.10
CA GLY A 99 4.94 15.42 -8.58
C GLY A 99 4.72 16.92 -8.87
N LEU A 100 3.48 17.31 -9.20
CA LEU A 100 3.11 18.71 -9.34
C LEU A 100 3.10 19.45 -7.99
N GLY A 101 2.95 18.73 -6.87
CA GLY A 101 2.82 19.32 -5.54
C GLY A 101 1.47 20.05 -5.36
N PRO A 102 1.30 20.87 -4.30
CA PRO A 102 0.12 21.67 -4.09
C PRO A 102 0.12 22.87 -5.05
N VAL A 103 -0.04 22.62 -6.35
CA VAL A 103 -0.38 23.68 -7.29
C VAL A 103 -1.85 24.03 -7.04
N THR A 104 -2.07 24.87 -6.04
CA THR A 104 -3.33 25.59 -5.87
C THR A 104 -3.40 26.63 -6.99
N LEU A 105 -4.00 26.26 -8.13
CA LEU A 105 -4.61 27.22 -9.04
C LEU A 105 -5.97 27.64 -8.50
#